data_AF-A0A5F1YP93-F1
#
_entry.id   AF-A0A5F1YP93-F1
#
_cell.length_a   1.000
_cell.length_b   1.000
_cell.length_c   1.000
_cell.angle_alpha   90.00
_cell.angle_beta   90.00
_cell.angle_gamma   90.00
#
_symmetry.space_group_name_H-M   'P 1'
#
loop_
_entity.id
_entity.type
_entity.pdbx_description
1 polymer ?
#
loop_
_entity_poly.entity_id
_entity_poly.type
_entity_poly.pdbx_seq_one_letter_code
_entity_poly.pdbx_strand_id
1 'polypeptide(L)'
;MTKTAAKVEILDVTLRDGEQTRGVSFSTSEKLNIAKFLLQKLDVDRVEIASARVSKGELETVQKIIEWADTESLSDRIELLGFVDGNRTVDWIRNAGAKVLNLLTKGSLHHLEKQLGKTPEEFFKDVSFTIDYARKNGLRVNVYLEDWSNGFRNSPDYVNSLVAHLSNENIERIFLPDTLGVLSPSETYRGVDELVQKFPQLHFEFHGHNDYDLSVANSLEAIRAGVKGVHASVNGLGERAGNTPLEALVTAIHDKTEFRTKVNELSITEASRLVEVFSGKRISANRPIVGEDVFTQTAGVHADGDKKGNLYANPILPERFGRKRSYALGKLAGKASISENVKQLGMVLSDVVLQKVLERVIELGDQNKLVTPEDLPFIIADVSGRTGEKVIEIKACNIHSGIGIRPHAQIEIEYQGKLYQEISEGDGGYDAFMNALTKVTNRVGISIPKLIDYEVRIPPGGKTDALVETRITWNKSADGDEGQTFKTMGVHPDQTIAAVQATEKMLNQILQPWQT
;
A
#
# COMPACT_ATOMS: atom_id res chain seq x y z
N MET A 1 -0.44 -39.14 -4.44
CA MET A 1 0.44 -38.47 -3.46
C MET A 1 0.40 -36.99 -3.75
N THR A 2 -0.31 -36.20 -2.96
CA THR A 2 -0.28 -34.73 -3.03
C THR A 2 1.14 -34.28 -2.69
N LYS A 3 1.93 -33.88 -3.69
CA LYS A 3 3.19 -33.18 -3.44
C LYS A 3 2.86 -31.98 -2.56
N THR A 4 3.32 -31.98 -1.32
CA THR A 4 3.29 -30.82 -0.45
C THR A 4 4.04 -29.70 -1.17
N ALA A 5 3.38 -28.57 -1.45
CA ALA A 5 4.00 -27.44 -2.12
C ALA A 5 5.26 -27.00 -1.37
N ALA A 6 6.36 -26.79 -2.09
CA ALA A 6 7.60 -26.29 -1.48
C ALA A 6 7.39 -24.86 -0.99
N LYS A 7 7.86 -24.56 0.24
CA LYS A 7 7.69 -23.23 0.84
C LYS A 7 8.87 -22.32 0.47
N VAL A 8 8.59 -21.05 0.23
CA VAL A 8 9.58 -19.98 0.06
C VAL A 8 9.37 -18.94 1.16
N GLU A 9 10.44 -18.56 1.83
CA GLU A 9 10.43 -17.57 2.92
C GLU A 9 10.38 -16.13 2.36
N ILE A 10 9.67 -15.24 3.05
CA ILE A 10 9.64 -13.80 2.73
C ILE A 10 10.37 -13.01 3.81
N LEU A 11 11.44 -12.31 3.42
CA LEU A 11 12.01 -11.21 4.21
C LEU A 11 11.40 -9.89 3.73
N ASP A 12 10.59 -9.25 4.56
CA ASP A 12 10.14 -7.89 4.27
C ASP A 12 11.22 -6.87 4.68
N VAL A 13 11.59 -6.00 3.75
CA VAL A 13 12.61 -4.95 3.95
C VAL A 13 12.00 -3.54 3.95
N THR A 14 10.67 -3.40 4.12
CA THR A 14 9.95 -2.12 4.08
C THR A 14 10.50 -1.11 5.09
N LEU A 15 10.87 -1.58 6.28
CA LEU A 15 11.29 -0.73 7.40
C LEU A 15 12.78 -0.33 7.40
N ARG A 16 13.61 -1.00 6.58
CA ARG A 16 15.03 -0.66 6.41
C ARG A 16 15.30 -0.13 5.01
N ASP A 17 15.21 -0.99 4.01
CA ASP A 17 15.49 -0.63 2.61
C ASP A 17 14.37 0.26 2.05
N GLY A 18 13.12 -0.07 2.36
CA GLY A 18 11.97 0.75 1.97
C GLY A 18 12.03 2.17 2.52
N GLU A 19 12.56 2.38 3.72
CA GLU A 19 12.75 3.72 4.29
C GLU A 19 13.80 4.54 3.52
N GLN A 20 14.71 3.92 2.78
CA GLN A 20 15.66 4.63 1.91
C GLN A 20 14.98 5.26 0.68
N THR A 21 13.69 5.03 0.48
CA THR A 21 12.88 5.78 -0.49
C THR A 21 12.99 7.28 -0.22
N ARG A 22 13.32 8.07 -1.24
CA ARG A 22 13.49 9.52 -1.11
C ARG A 22 12.28 10.19 -0.45
N GLY A 23 12.49 10.81 0.70
CA GLY A 23 11.47 11.56 1.44
C GLY A 23 10.56 10.71 2.32
N VAL A 24 10.92 9.45 2.56
CA VAL A 24 10.32 8.61 3.59
C VAL A 24 11.19 8.67 4.84
N SER A 25 10.56 8.76 6.00
CA SER A 25 11.19 8.65 7.31
C SER A 25 10.10 8.26 8.29
N PHE A 26 10.20 7.08 8.89
CA PHE A 26 9.20 6.59 9.82
C PHE A 26 9.56 7.02 11.25
N SER A 27 8.57 7.51 11.99
CA SER A 27 8.68 7.64 13.44
C SER A 27 8.72 6.27 14.11
N THR A 28 9.19 6.24 15.36
CA THR A 28 9.20 5.01 16.18
C THR A 28 7.84 4.32 16.26
N SER A 29 6.76 5.09 16.42
CA SER A 29 5.39 4.55 16.47
C SER A 29 4.95 3.96 15.13
N GLU A 30 5.30 4.60 14.02
CA GLU A 30 4.95 4.10 12.68
C GLU A 30 5.72 2.81 12.38
N LYS A 31 7.03 2.76 12.64
CA LYS A 31 7.83 1.54 12.48
C LYS A 31 7.29 0.38 13.32
N LEU A 32 6.96 0.64 14.58
CA LEU A 32 6.39 -0.38 15.46
C LEU A 32 5.05 -0.89 14.90
N ASN A 33 4.12 0.00 14.52
CA ASN A 33 2.83 -0.42 13.98
C ASN A 33 2.95 -1.20 12.67
N ILE A 34 3.85 -0.80 11.77
CA ILE A 34 4.15 -1.57 10.55
C ILE A 34 4.71 -2.93 10.92
N ALA A 35 5.70 -3.02 11.82
CA ALA A 35 6.30 -4.30 12.23
C ALA A 35 5.26 -5.26 12.84
N LYS A 36 4.36 -4.74 13.70
CA LYS A 36 3.20 -5.49 14.22
C LYS A 36 2.33 -6.04 13.11
N PHE A 37 1.96 -5.17 12.16
CA PHE A 37 1.10 -5.55 11.05
C PHE A 37 1.75 -6.63 10.17
N LEU A 38 3.01 -6.42 9.78
CA LEU A 38 3.77 -7.34 8.94
C LEU A 38 3.91 -8.72 9.59
N LEU A 39 4.20 -8.80 10.89
CA LEU A 39 4.45 -10.07 11.58
C LEU A 39 3.20 -10.79 12.09
N GLN A 40 2.15 -10.06 12.48
CA GLN A 40 0.95 -10.65 13.09
C GLN A 40 -0.24 -10.79 12.13
N LYS A 41 -0.41 -9.86 11.18
CA LYS A 41 -1.59 -9.84 10.28
C LYS A 41 -1.25 -10.31 8.87
N LEU A 42 -0.20 -9.73 8.28
CA LEU A 42 0.31 -10.15 6.98
C LEU A 42 1.10 -11.46 7.07
N ASP A 43 1.71 -11.70 8.24
CA ASP A 43 2.51 -12.89 8.59
C ASP A 43 3.67 -13.17 7.62
N VAL A 44 4.52 -12.17 7.34
CA VAL A 44 5.78 -12.37 6.56
C VAL A 44 6.82 -13.12 7.39
N ASP A 45 7.70 -13.94 6.80
CA ASP A 45 8.64 -14.75 7.60
C ASP A 45 9.51 -13.95 8.54
N ARG A 46 10.10 -12.89 8.03
CA ARG A 46 11.02 -12.03 8.76
C ARG A 46 10.87 -10.58 8.31
N VAL A 47 11.32 -9.66 9.15
CA VAL A 47 11.37 -8.23 8.86
C VAL A 47 12.76 -7.69 9.11
N GLU A 48 13.31 -6.92 8.17
CA GLU A 48 14.52 -6.14 8.36
C GLU A 48 14.15 -4.69 8.65
N ILE A 49 14.48 -4.20 9.85
CA ILE A 49 13.84 -2.98 10.39
C ILE A 49 14.75 -1.77 10.50
N ALA A 50 16.08 -1.96 10.49
CA ALA A 50 17.04 -0.87 10.58
C ALA A 50 18.44 -1.30 10.14
N SER A 51 19.27 -0.30 9.84
CA SER A 51 20.71 -0.44 9.72
C SER A 51 21.39 -0.07 11.03
N ALA A 52 22.43 -0.82 11.39
CA ALA A 52 23.23 -0.51 12.56
C ALA A 52 23.89 0.87 12.41
N ARG A 53 24.07 1.55 13.56
CA ARG A 53 24.84 2.80 13.67
C ARG A 53 24.26 4.01 12.91
N VAL A 54 22.97 4.00 12.57
CA VAL A 54 22.30 5.15 11.92
C VAL A 54 22.19 6.33 12.89
N SER A 55 21.54 6.16 14.04
CA SER A 55 21.40 7.22 15.05
C SER A 55 21.04 6.65 16.43
N LYS A 56 21.07 7.50 17.47
CA LYS A 56 20.57 7.14 18.80
C LYS A 56 19.05 6.88 18.79
N GLY A 57 18.29 7.70 18.05
CA GLY A 57 16.84 7.51 17.91
C GLY A 57 16.48 6.21 17.19
N GLU A 58 17.31 5.79 16.23
CA GLU A 58 17.16 4.49 15.56
C GLU A 58 17.37 3.33 16.53
N LEU A 59 18.41 3.42 17.37
CA LEU A 59 18.68 2.41 18.41
C LEU A 59 17.50 2.28 19.38
N GLU A 60 16.98 3.40 19.89
CA GLU A 60 15.81 3.42 20.79
C GLU A 60 14.55 2.86 20.10
N THR A 61 14.40 3.11 18.80
CA THR A 61 13.30 2.57 18.00
C THR A 61 13.39 1.05 17.87
N VAL A 62 14.58 0.54 17.52
CA VAL A 62 14.82 -0.91 17.45
C VAL A 62 14.57 -1.58 18.79
N GLN A 63 15.07 -1.02 19.90
CA GLN A 63 14.86 -1.56 21.25
C GLN A 63 13.37 -1.72 21.57
N LYS A 64 12.54 -0.71 21.29
CA LYS A 64 11.08 -0.80 21.50
C LYS A 64 10.41 -1.87 20.64
N ILE A 65 10.86 -2.06 19.41
CA ILE A 65 10.32 -3.10 18.52
C ILE A 65 10.74 -4.49 19.02
N ILE A 66 11.99 -4.66 19.46
CA ILE A 66 12.48 -5.92 20.06
C ILE A 66 11.74 -6.24 21.35
N GLU A 67 11.58 -5.27 22.26
CA GLU A 67 10.82 -5.44 23.52
C GLU A 67 9.40 -5.95 23.25
N TRP A 68 8.69 -5.33 22.31
CA TRP A 68 7.37 -5.81 21.90
C TRP A 68 7.45 -7.21 21.27
N ALA A 69 8.39 -7.45 20.37
CA ALA A 69 8.51 -8.74 19.70
C ALA A 69 8.85 -9.87 20.68
N ASP A 70 9.61 -9.61 21.75
CA ASP A 70 9.85 -10.57 22.82
C ASP A 70 8.56 -10.94 23.56
N THR A 71 7.66 -9.98 23.82
CA THR A 71 6.35 -10.29 24.45
C THR A 71 5.48 -11.20 23.58
N GLU A 72 5.69 -11.19 22.27
CA GLU A 72 4.95 -11.99 21.29
C GLU A 72 5.74 -13.24 20.82
N SER A 73 6.94 -13.48 21.35
CA SER A 73 7.86 -14.54 20.88
C SER A 73 8.23 -14.43 19.38
N LEU A 74 8.34 -13.20 18.87
CA LEU A 74 8.63 -12.84 17.48
C LEU A 74 10.03 -12.24 17.28
N SER A 75 10.84 -12.04 18.33
CA SER A 75 12.14 -11.37 18.23
C SER A 75 13.15 -12.10 17.32
N ASP A 76 12.97 -13.41 17.13
CA ASP A 76 13.76 -14.23 16.20
C ASP A 76 13.44 -13.99 14.71
N ARG A 77 12.38 -13.23 14.42
CA ARG A 77 11.95 -12.82 13.07
C ARG A 77 12.36 -11.38 12.73
N ILE A 78 13.06 -10.70 13.64
CA ILE A 78 13.57 -9.34 13.42
C ILE A 78 15.05 -9.42 13.08
N GLU A 79 15.41 -8.82 11.95
CA GLU A 79 16.78 -8.76 11.46
C GLU A 79 17.25 -7.31 11.33
N LEU A 80 18.56 -7.10 11.51
CA LEU A 80 19.19 -5.78 11.39
C LEU A 80 20.36 -5.85 10.43
N LEU A 81 20.45 -4.88 9.53
CA LEU A 81 21.58 -4.74 8.62
C LEU A 81 22.80 -4.24 9.40
N GLY A 82 23.96 -4.83 9.12
CA GLY A 82 25.23 -4.46 9.73
C GLY A 82 26.38 -4.46 8.75
N PHE A 83 27.56 -4.01 9.17
CA PHE A 83 28.71 -3.82 8.30
C PHE A 83 29.94 -4.57 8.79
N VAL A 84 30.87 -4.87 7.88
CA VAL A 84 32.20 -5.40 8.21
C VAL A 84 33.06 -4.27 8.79
N ASP A 85 32.89 -4.01 10.09
CA ASP A 85 33.53 -2.90 10.81
C ASP A 85 34.13 -3.32 12.17
N GLY A 86 34.60 -4.56 12.24
CA GLY A 86 35.16 -5.16 13.44
C GLY A 86 34.05 -5.58 14.41
N ASN A 87 34.08 -5.05 15.64
CA ASN A 87 33.09 -5.35 16.68
C ASN A 87 31.92 -4.35 16.74
N ARG A 88 32.04 -3.19 16.09
CA ARG A 88 31.13 -2.05 16.32
C ARG A 88 29.68 -2.35 15.96
N THR A 89 29.44 -2.93 14.78
CA THR A 89 28.11 -3.36 14.34
C THR A 89 27.52 -4.41 15.28
N VAL A 90 28.32 -5.41 15.64
CA VAL A 90 27.88 -6.53 16.50
C VAL A 90 27.49 -6.01 17.88
N ASP A 91 28.32 -5.16 18.48
CA ASP A 91 28.05 -4.55 19.78
C ASP A 91 26.77 -3.69 19.72
N TRP A 92 26.56 -2.94 18.62
CA TRP A 92 25.35 -2.13 18.45
C TRP A 92 24.08 -2.99 18.37
N ILE A 93 24.08 -4.04 17.54
CA ILE A 93 22.94 -4.95 17.38
C ILE A 93 22.63 -5.68 18.68
N ARG A 94 23.67 -6.15 19.39
CA ARG A 94 23.53 -6.76 20.71
C ARG A 94 22.92 -5.78 21.72
N ASN A 95 23.39 -4.54 21.76
CA ASN A 95 22.86 -3.51 22.65
C ASN A 95 21.40 -3.12 22.31
N ALA A 96 21.00 -3.31 21.05
CA ALA A 96 19.61 -3.15 20.63
C ALA A 96 18.69 -4.31 21.07
N GLY A 97 19.26 -5.41 21.59
CA GLY A 97 18.54 -6.61 22.00
C GLY A 97 18.21 -7.57 20.84
N ALA A 98 18.64 -7.26 19.62
CA ALA A 98 18.35 -8.09 18.45
C ALA A 98 19.21 -9.35 18.41
N LYS A 99 18.67 -10.40 17.77
CA LYS A 99 19.27 -11.74 17.73
C LYS A 99 19.89 -12.08 16.37
N VAL A 100 19.55 -11.34 15.32
CA VAL A 100 19.94 -11.65 13.93
C VAL A 100 20.63 -10.46 13.29
N LEU A 101 21.84 -10.69 12.78
CA LEU A 101 22.64 -9.75 12.01
C LEU A 101 22.63 -10.15 10.54
N ASN A 102 22.25 -9.22 9.68
CA ASN A 102 22.44 -9.31 8.24
C ASN A 102 23.71 -8.53 7.87
N LEU A 103 24.83 -9.24 7.73
CA LEU A 103 26.14 -8.64 7.48
C LEU A 103 26.30 -8.25 6.00
N LEU A 104 26.46 -6.96 5.72
CA LEU A 104 26.71 -6.44 4.39
C LEU A 104 28.17 -6.66 3.98
N THR A 105 28.39 -7.56 3.01
CA THR A 105 29.67 -7.80 2.36
C THR A 105 29.64 -7.37 0.89
N LYS A 106 30.76 -7.43 0.18
CA LYS A 106 30.87 -6.98 -1.22
C LYS A 106 30.84 -8.18 -2.17
N GLY A 107 29.75 -8.30 -2.92
CA GLY A 107 29.52 -9.33 -3.92
C GLY A 107 30.23 -9.08 -5.27
N SER A 108 30.85 -7.92 -5.50
CA SER A 108 31.67 -7.68 -6.69
C SER A 108 33.10 -7.24 -6.36
N LEU A 109 34.06 -7.72 -7.16
CA LEU A 109 35.47 -7.36 -7.00
C LEU A 109 35.68 -5.85 -7.20
N HIS A 110 34.91 -5.25 -8.10
CA HIS A 110 34.98 -3.81 -8.36
C HIS A 110 34.59 -2.98 -7.13
N HIS A 111 33.50 -3.32 -6.43
CA HIS A 111 33.12 -2.62 -5.20
C HIS A 111 34.14 -2.85 -4.09
N LEU A 112 34.65 -4.08 -3.96
CA LEU A 112 35.71 -4.37 -2.99
C LEU A 112 36.94 -3.47 -3.23
N GLU A 113 37.48 -3.46 -4.44
CA GLU A 113 38.71 -2.72 -4.76
C GLU A 113 38.51 -1.20 -4.76
N LYS A 114 37.40 -0.70 -5.31
CA LYS A 114 37.19 0.74 -5.51
C LYS A 114 36.58 1.42 -4.30
N GLN A 115 35.67 0.76 -3.59
CA GLN A 115 35.03 1.35 -2.42
C GLN A 115 35.81 1.09 -1.13
N LEU A 116 36.36 -0.13 -0.96
CA LEU A 116 37.07 -0.49 0.27
C LEU A 116 38.60 -0.42 0.12
N GLY A 117 39.14 -0.49 -1.09
CA GLY A 117 40.59 -0.45 -1.32
C GLY A 117 41.32 -1.68 -0.78
N LYS A 118 40.64 -2.83 -0.72
CA LYS A 118 41.15 -4.07 -0.11
C LYS A 118 41.32 -5.18 -1.13
N THR A 119 42.23 -6.11 -0.84
CA THR A 119 42.33 -7.40 -1.54
C THR A 119 41.26 -8.39 -1.05
N PRO A 120 40.89 -9.41 -1.85
CA PRO A 120 39.98 -10.47 -1.41
C PRO A 120 40.42 -11.15 -0.12
N GLU A 121 41.71 -11.46 0.03
CA GLU A 121 42.25 -12.16 1.20
C GLU A 121 42.15 -11.35 2.49
N GLU A 122 42.38 -10.03 2.41
CA GLU A 122 42.19 -9.12 3.55
C GLU A 122 40.71 -9.03 3.92
N PHE A 123 39.85 -8.87 2.92
CA PHE A 123 38.42 -8.72 3.16
C PHE A 123 37.78 -9.99 3.72
N PHE A 124 38.18 -11.18 3.25
CA PHE A 124 37.66 -12.45 3.77
C PHE A 124 38.02 -12.64 5.24
N LYS A 125 39.24 -12.23 5.66
CA LYS A 125 39.64 -12.24 7.08
C LYS A 125 38.79 -11.30 7.93
N ASP A 126 38.49 -10.11 7.43
CA ASP A 126 37.64 -9.15 8.14
C ASP A 126 36.21 -9.69 8.30
N VAL A 127 35.68 -10.32 7.24
CA VAL A 127 34.37 -10.97 7.26
C VAL A 127 34.33 -12.11 8.29
N SER A 128 35.30 -13.03 8.27
CA SER A 128 35.41 -14.11 9.25
C SER A 128 35.50 -13.57 10.68
N PHE A 129 36.31 -12.53 10.90
CA PHE A 129 36.43 -11.91 12.22
C PHE A 129 35.08 -11.40 12.74
N THR A 130 34.33 -10.67 11.90
CA THR A 130 33.01 -10.14 12.31
C THR A 130 31.99 -11.25 12.52
N ILE A 131 31.96 -12.30 11.68
CA ILE A 131 31.09 -13.47 11.86
C ILE A 131 31.41 -14.17 13.18
N ASP A 132 32.67 -14.50 13.43
CA ASP A 132 33.12 -15.16 14.67
C ASP A 132 32.76 -14.36 15.91
N TYR A 133 32.98 -13.04 15.86
CA TYR A 133 32.65 -12.15 16.97
C TYR A 133 31.14 -12.08 17.21
N ALA A 134 30.32 -12.01 16.15
CA ALA A 134 28.87 -12.06 16.24
C ALA A 134 28.37 -13.37 16.88
N ARG A 135 28.89 -14.52 16.44
CA ARG A 135 28.53 -15.83 16.98
C ARG A 135 28.91 -15.97 18.45
N LYS A 136 30.12 -15.52 18.85
CA LYS A 136 30.56 -15.51 20.26
C LYS A 136 29.67 -14.64 21.15
N ASN A 137 29.02 -13.64 20.57
CA ASN A 137 28.06 -12.76 21.26
C ASN A 137 26.60 -13.23 21.13
N GLY A 138 26.36 -14.45 20.64
CA GLY A 138 25.04 -15.07 20.59
C GLY A 138 24.15 -14.62 19.43
N LEU A 139 24.68 -13.90 18.43
CA LEU A 139 23.93 -13.51 17.25
C LEU A 139 23.92 -14.61 16.19
N ARG A 140 22.78 -14.75 15.50
CA ARG A 140 22.67 -15.48 14.23
C ARG A 140 23.07 -14.56 13.10
N VAL A 141 23.74 -15.07 12.07
CA VAL A 141 24.35 -14.24 11.02
C VAL A 141 23.87 -14.71 9.65
N ASN A 142 23.28 -13.79 8.90
CA ASN A 142 23.07 -13.88 7.45
C ASN A 142 24.09 -12.96 6.76
N VAL A 143 24.35 -13.17 5.46
CA VAL A 143 25.35 -12.39 4.71
C VAL A 143 24.78 -11.86 3.41
N TYR A 144 24.79 -10.55 3.21
CA TYR A 144 24.53 -9.92 1.91
C TYR A 144 25.80 -9.89 1.06
N LEU A 145 25.67 -10.27 -0.21
CA LEU A 145 26.70 -10.06 -1.23
C LEU A 145 26.36 -8.80 -2.05
N GLU A 146 26.52 -7.60 -1.49
CA GLU A 146 26.15 -6.34 -2.16
C GLU A 146 26.74 -6.25 -3.58
N ASP A 147 25.94 -5.85 -4.55
CA ASP A 147 26.31 -5.80 -5.97
C ASP A 147 26.68 -7.17 -6.57
N TRP A 148 26.09 -8.25 -6.04
CA TRP A 148 26.27 -9.62 -6.56
C TRP A 148 25.95 -9.72 -8.06
N SER A 149 24.94 -9.00 -8.57
CA SER A 149 24.59 -9.07 -9.99
C SER A 149 25.73 -8.66 -10.93
N ASN A 150 26.46 -7.59 -10.62
CA ASN A 150 27.66 -7.21 -11.38
C ASN A 150 28.86 -8.09 -11.04
N GLY A 151 28.95 -8.57 -9.79
CA GLY A 151 29.95 -9.56 -9.41
C GLY A 151 29.87 -10.82 -10.25
N PHE A 152 28.66 -11.35 -10.45
CA PHE A 152 28.37 -12.50 -11.30
C PHE A 152 28.76 -12.25 -12.76
N ARG A 153 28.46 -11.07 -13.32
CA ARG A 153 28.79 -10.73 -14.71
C ARG A 153 30.27 -10.53 -14.95
N ASN A 154 30.93 -9.78 -14.05
CA ASN A 154 32.23 -9.20 -14.32
C ASN A 154 33.37 -9.85 -13.52
N SER A 155 33.05 -10.55 -12.43
CA SER A 155 34.03 -11.19 -11.54
C SER A 155 33.52 -12.52 -10.95
N PRO A 156 33.07 -13.48 -11.78
CA PRO A 156 32.47 -14.72 -11.29
C PRO A 156 33.43 -15.57 -10.43
N ASP A 157 34.73 -15.53 -10.70
CA ASP A 157 35.74 -16.25 -9.90
C ASP A 157 35.84 -15.67 -8.47
N TYR A 158 35.74 -14.35 -8.32
CA TYR A 158 35.70 -13.70 -7.01
C TYR A 158 34.43 -14.07 -6.25
N VAL A 159 33.26 -14.03 -6.90
CA VAL A 159 31.98 -14.45 -6.28
C VAL A 159 32.07 -15.89 -5.79
N ASN A 160 32.55 -16.79 -6.66
CA ASN A 160 32.72 -18.20 -6.32
C ASN A 160 33.70 -18.39 -5.15
N SER A 161 34.79 -17.62 -5.09
CA SER A 161 35.77 -17.67 -4.00
C SER A 161 35.18 -17.15 -2.68
N LEU A 162 34.41 -16.06 -2.71
CA LEU A 162 33.72 -15.52 -1.54
C LEU A 162 32.67 -16.50 -1.01
N VAL A 163 31.85 -17.08 -1.87
CA VAL A 163 30.84 -18.08 -1.45
C VAL A 163 31.51 -19.35 -0.92
N ALA A 164 32.60 -19.81 -1.54
CA ALA A 164 33.38 -20.93 -1.02
C ALA A 164 33.96 -20.63 0.37
N HIS A 165 34.48 -19.42 0.58
CA HIS A 165 34.95 -18.96 1.89
C HIS A 165 33.81 -18.99 2.93
N LEU A 166 32.69 -18.33 2.62
CA LEU A 166 31.49 -18.28 3.46
C LEU A 166 30.88 -19.65 3.75
N SER A 167 31.07 -20.63 2.86
CA SER A 167 30.56 -22.00 3.09
C SER A 167 31.23 -22.73 4.25
N ASN A 168 32.38 -22.24 4.72
CA ASN A 168 33.09 -22.76 5.89
C ASN A 168 32.78 -21.94 7.17
N GLU A 169 32.01 -20.86 7.05
CA GLU A 169 31.65 -19.97 8.15
C GLU A 169 30.32 -20.37 8.79
N ASN A 170 30.11 -19.99 10.05
CA ASN A 170 28.87 -20.27 10.78
C ASN A 170 27.78 -19.22 10.49
N ILE A 171 27.24 -19.27 9.28
CA ILE A 171 26.17 -18.40 8.79
C ILE A 171 24.89 -19.20 8.50
N GLU A 172 23.74 -18.55 8.55
CA GLU A 172 22.45 -19.21 8.23
C GLU A 172 22.08 -19.07 6.76
N ARG A 173 22.33 -17.89 6.17
CA ARG A 173 21.87 -17.54 4.82
C ARG A 173 22.86 -16.66 4.07
N ILE A 174 22.84 -16.76 2.74
CA ILE A 174 23.53 -15.85 1.83
C ILE A 174 22.47 -15.19 0.94
N PHE A 175 22.46 -13.86 0.96
CA PHE A 175 21.55 -13.05 0.16
C PHE A 175 22.25 -12.59 -1.12
N LEU A 176 21.57 -12.76 -2.24
CA LEU A 176 22.03 -12.44 -3.59
C LEU A 176 21.28 -11.20 -4.11
N PRO A 177 21.77 -9.98 -3.80
CA PRO A 177 21.12 -8.76 -4.24
C PRO A 177 21.45 -8.43 -5.70
N ASP A 178 20.41 -8.17 -6.48
CA ASP A 178 20.52 -7.42 -7.73
C ASP A 178 20.43 -5.93 -7.43
N THR A 179 21.48 -5.38 -6.78
CA THR A 179 21.52 -4.04 -6.16
C THR A 179 21.09 -2.91 -7.08
N LEU A 180 21.36 -3.03 -8.38
CA LEU A 180 21.03 -2.03 -9.40
C LEU A 180 19.86 -2.46 -10.30
N GLY A 181 19.20 -3.60 -10.00
CA GLY A 181 18.09 -4.15 -10.78
C GLY A 181 18.46 -4.50 -12.22
N VAL A 182 19.72 -4.85 -12.49
CA VAL A 182 20.30 -4.93 -13.83
C VAL A 182 20.15 -6.29 -14.50
N LEU A 183 19.75 -7.33 -13.76
CA LEU A 183 19.66 -8.68 -14.32
C LEU A 183 18.39 -8.85 -15.15
N SER A 184 18.51 -9.59 -16.26
CA SER A 184 17.34 -10.19 -16.91
C SER A 184 16.91 -11.48 -16.20
N PRO A 185 15.66 -11.94 -16.36
CA PRO A 185 15.19 -13.17 -15.72
C PRO A 185 16.08 -14.40 -16.03
N SER A 186 16.54 -14.51 -17.29
CA SER A 186 17.45 -15.60 -17.70
C SER A 186 18.82 -15.54 -17.04
N GLU A 187 19.34 -14.33 -16.77
CA GLU A 187 20.60 -14.17 -16.07
C GLU A 187 20.44 -14.43 -14.58
N THR A 188 19.31 -14.02 -13.99
CA THR A 188 18.98 -14.35 -12.59
C THR A 188 18.93 -15.87 -12.40
N TYR A 189 18.20 -16.59 -13.25
CA TYR A 189 18.17 -18.07 -13.19
C TYR A 189 19.59 -18.64 -13.25
N ARG A 190 20.37 -18.26 -14.26
CA ARG A 190 21.72 -18.79 -14.48
C ARG A 190 22.66 -18.53 -13.30
N GLY A 191 22.69 -17.29 -12.80
CA GLY A 191 23.59 -16.91 -11.71
C GLY A 191 23.22 -17.59 -10.39
N VAL A 192 21.94 -17.72 -10.10
CA VAL A 192 21.46 -18.42 -8.91
C VAL A 192 21.72 -19.93 -9.03
N ASP A 193 21.35 -20.55 -10.16
CA ASP A 193 21.50 -22.00 -10.37
C ASP A 193 22.98 -22.42 -10.27
N GLU A 194 23.91 -21.64 -10.83
CA GLU A 194 25.35 -21.91 -10.70
C GLU A 194 25.79 -22.02 -9.23
N LEU A 195 25.34 -21.08 -8.38
CA LEU A 195 25.69 -21.08 -6.96
C LEU A 195 24.97 -22.19 -6.18
N VAL A 196 23.69 -22.41 -6.45
CA VAL A 196 22.89 -23.45 -5.78
C VAL A 196 23.41 -24.84 -6.11
N GLN A 197 23.75 -25.13 -7.37
CA GLN A 197 24.31 -26.42 -7.77
C GLN A 197 25.70 -26.66 -7.17
N LYS A 198 26.52 -25.62 -7.09
CA LYS A 198 27.89 -25.71 -6.56
C LYS A 198 27.94 -25.79 -5.03
N PHE A 199 26.99 -25.15 -4.35
CA PHE A 199 26.92 -25.10 -2.89
C PHE A 199 25.51 -25.48 -2.36
N PRO A 200 25.04 -26.72 -2.62
CA PRO A 200 23.65 -27.14 -2.35
C PRO A 200 23.29 -27.17 -0.86
N GLN A 201 24.29 -27.23 0.02
CA GLN A 201 24.13 -27.17 1.47
C GLN A 201 23.76 -25.78 1.99
N LEU A 202 24.04 -24.73 1.21
CA LEU A 202 23.78 -23.35 1.64
C LEU A 202 22.30 -22.98 1.47
N HIS A 203 21.89 -21.95 2.21
CA HIS A 203 20.58 -21.34 2.09
C HIS A 203 20.75 -20.00 1.36
N PHE A 204 20.39 -19.97 0.08
CA PHE A 204 20.41 -18.75 -0.71
C PHE A 204 19.04 -18.07 -0.69
N GLU A 205 19.04 -16.74 -0.62
CA GLU A 205 17.86 -15.90 -0.84
C GLU A 205 18.16 -14.83 -1.89
N PHE A 206 17.13 -14.38 -2.60
CA PHE A 206 17.27 -13.37 -3.65
C PHE A 206 16.66 -12.03 -3.23
N HIS A 207 17.37 -10.94 -3.53
CA HIS A 207 16.93 -9.58 -3.25
C HIS A 207 16.94 -8.75 -4.54
N GLY A 208 15.77 -8.58 -5.14
CA GLY A 208 15.64 -7.86 -6.41
C GLY A 208 15.28 -6.38 -6.24
N HIS A 209 16.00 -5.50 -6.95
CA HIS A 209 15.57 -4.11 -7.20
C HIS A 209 14.82 -3.99 -8.53
N ASN A 210 14.02 -2.93 -8.67
CA ASN A 210 13.05 -2.77 -9.75
C ASN A 210 13.43 -1.73 -10.82
N ASP A 211 14.71 -1.42 -10.99
CA ASP A 211 15.18 -0.38 -11.92
C ASP A 211 14.72 -0.57 -13.38
N TYR A 212 14.53 -1.82 -13.82
CA TYR A 212 14.02 -2.17 -15.16
C TYR A 212 12.60 -2.75 -15.15
N ASP A 213 11.90 -2.68 -14.01
CA ASP A 213 10.58 -3.30 -13.79
C ASP A 213 10.55 -4.84 -13.97
N LEU A 214 11.69 -5.50 -13.71
CA LEU A 214 11.87 -6.95 -13.85
C LEU A 214 11.96 -7.69 -12.51
N SER A 215 11.87 -6.99 -11.38
CA SER A 215 12.16 -7.54 -10.04
C SER A 215 11.32 -8.77 -9.67
N VAL A 216 10.01 -8.74 -9.99
CA VAL A 216 9.11 -9.88 -9.77
C VAL A 216 9.50 -11.07 -10.64
N ALA A 217 9.75 -10.85 -11.94
CA ALA A 217 10.15 -11.91 -12.85
C ALA A 217 11.49 -12.54 -12.45
N ASN A 218 12.47 -11.71 -12.08
CA ASN A 218 13.77 -12.15 -11.58
C ASN A 218 13.61 -12.98 -10.29
N SER A 219 12.75 -12.55 -9.36
CA SER A 219 12.49 -13.30 -8.13
C SER A 219 11.86 -14.67 -8.39
N LEU A 220 10.94 -14.78 -9.37
CA LEU A 220 10.38 -16.07 -9.78
C LEU A 220 11.44 -16.99 -10.38
N GLU A 221 12.35 -16.46 -11.20
CA GLU A 221 13.46 -17.24 -11.77
C GLU A 221 14.47 -17.66 -10.72
N ALA A 222 14.75 -16.81 -9.72
CA ALA A 222 15.59 -17.18 -8.58
C ALA A 222 14.98 -18.35 -7.80
N ILE A 223 13.66 -18.33 -7.56
CA ILE A 223 12.92 -19.42 -6.91
C ILE A 223 13.04 -20.71 -7.72
N ARG A 224 12.86 -20.63 -9.05
CA ARG A 224 13.02 -21.79 -9.95
C ARG A 224 14.43 -22.37 -9.93
N ALA A 225 15.44 -21.50 -9.81
CA ALA A 225 16.85 -21.88 -9.68
C ALA A 225 17.21 -22.42 -8.28
N GLY A 226 16.31 -22.32 -7.30
CA GLY A 226 16.44 -23.01 -6.00
C GLY A 226 16.78 -22.12 -4.81
N VAL A 227 16.58 -20.79 -4.88
CA VAL A 227 16.59 -20.00 -3.63
C VAL A 227 15.45 -20.44 -2.71
N LYS A 228 15.68 -20.34 -1.41
CA LYS A 228 14.74 -20.76 -0.37
C LYS A 228 13.97 -19.58 0.25
N GLY A 229 14.40 -18.35 -0.06
CA GLY A 229 13.72 -17.12 0.33
C GLY A 229 13.88 -16.01 -0.70
N VAL A 230 12.99 -15.02 -0.63
CA VAL A 230 13.04 -13.81 -1.45
C VAL A 230 12.72 -12.57 -0.61
N HIS A 231 13.34 -11.45 -0.95
CA HIS A 231 13.15 -10.20 -0.22
C HIS A 231 12.17 -9.30 -0.98
N ALA A 232 11.30 -8.62 -0.25
CA ALA A 232 10.32 -7.71 -0.84
C ALA A 232 10.02 -6.54 0.07
N SER A 233 9.39 -5.50 -0.47
CA SER A 233 8.81 -4.42 0.34
C SER A 233 7.38 -4.15 -0.07
N VAL A 234 6.56 -3.77 0.90
CA VAL A 234 5.19 -3.31 0.66
C VAL A 234 5.23 -2.09 -0.24
N ASN A 235 4.38 -2.08 -1.28
CA ASN A 235 4.33 -1.03 -2.29
C ASN A 235 5.64 -0.84 -3.08
N GLY A 236 6.59 -1.78 -2.99
CA GLY A 236 7.87 -1.70 -3.67
C GLY A 236 8.73 -0.52 -3.21
N LEU A 237 8.57 -0.04 -1.97
CA LEU A 237 9.45 1.00 -1.42
C LEU A 237 10.93 0.56 -1.46
N GLY A 238 11.83 1.49 -1.75
CA GLY A 238 13.27 1.29 -1.79
C GLY A 238 13.99 2.43 -2.53
N GLU A 239 15.31 2.31 -2.66
CA GLU A 239 16.09 3.26 -3.45
C GLU A 239 15.66 3.26 -4.93
N ARG A 240 15.71 4.45 -5.56
CA ARG A 240 15.45 4.67 -7.00
C ARG A 240 14.05 4.19 -7.43
N ALA A 241 13.97 3.08 -8.17
CA ALA A 241 12.71 2.46 -8.61
C ALA A 241 12.13 1.49 -7.57
N GLY A 242 12.85 1.26 -6.47
CA GLY A 242 12.38 0.48 -5.34
C GLY A 242 12.83 -0.98 -5.35
N ASN A 243 12.34 -1.72 -4.35
CA ASN A 243 12.53 -3.16 -4.21
C ASN A 243 11.43 -3.94 -4.93
N THR A 244 11.58 -5.27 -4.97
CA THR A 244 10.52 -6.16 -5.45
C THR A 244 9.22 -5.92 -4.66
N PRO A 245 8.10 -5.62 -5.31
CA PRO A 245 6.85 -5.31 -4.62
C PRO A 245 6.19 -6.55 -4.02
N LEU A 246 6.00 -6.56 -2.70
CA LEU A 246 5.51 -7.71 -1.93
C LEU A 246 4.18 -8.24 -2.45
N GLU A 247 3.22 -7.35 -2.67
CA GLU A 247 1.87 -7.70 -3.10
C GLU A 247 1.84 -8.45 -4.43
N ALA A 248 2.65 -8.00 -5.40
CA ALA A 248 2.71 -8.63 -6.72
C ALA A 248 3.54 -9.91 -6.67
N LEU A 249 4.64 -9.92 -5.91
CA LEU A 249 5.51 -11.09 -5.76
C LEU A 249 4.78 -12.27 -5.13
N VAL A 250 4.13 -12.06 -3.98
CA VAL A 250 3.39 -13.13 -3.26
C VAL A 250 2.32 -13.73 -4.17
N THR A 251 1.53 -12.86 -4.82
CA THR A 251 0.48 -13.31 -5.75
C THR A 251 1.07 -14.11 -6.91
N ALA A 252 2.17 -13.64 -7.50
CA ALA A 252 2.82 -14.31 -8.62
C ALA A 252 3.43 -15.67 -8.21
N ILE A 253 4.03 -15.78 -7.02
CA ILE A 253 4.53 -17.05 -6.49
C ILE A 253 3.38 -18.05 -6.39
N HIS A 254 2.26 -17.66 -5.78
CA HIS A 254 1.12 -18.55 -5.57
C HIS A 254 0.43 -18.98 -6.88
N ASP A 255 0.35 -18.08 -7.86
CA ASP A 255 -0.42 -18.31 -9.08
C ASP A 255 0.41 -18.85 -10.25
N LYS A 256 1.72 -18.62 -10.27
CA LYS A 256 2.60 -18.94 -11.41
C LYS A 256 3.66 -19.98 -11.10
N THR A 257 3.70 -20.51 -9.87
CA THR A 257 4.66 -21.53 -9.46
C THR A 257 4.01 -22.60 -8.56
N GLU A 258 4.72 -23.71 -8.34
CA GLU A 258 4.33 -24.72 -7.35
C GLU A 258 4.67 -24.34 -5.90
N PHE A 259 5.32 -23.19 -5.69
CA PHE A 259 5.78 -22.74 -4.38
C PHE A 259 4.71 -21.94 -3.64
N ARG A 260 4.78 -21.94 -2.32
CA ARG A 260 3.89 -21.17 -1.45
C ARG A 260 4.66 -20.37 -0.42
N THR A 261 4.13 -19.21 -0.07
CA THR A 261 4.57 -18.42 1.07
C THR A 261 3.56 -18.60 2.20
N LYS A 262 3.88 -18.13 3.41
CA LYS A 262 2.90 -18.08 4.51
C LYS A 262 2.12 -16.77 4.57
N VAL A 263 2.39 -15.83 3.67
CA VAL A 263 1.78 -14.50 3.68
C VAL A 263 0.26 -14.60 3.55
N ASN A 264 -0.44 -13.92 4.45
CA ASN A 264 -1.89 -13.81 4.44
C ASN A 264 -2.34 -12.75 3.41
N GLU A 265 -2.72 -13.22 2.22
CA GLU A 265 -3.12 -12.35 1.11
C GLU A 265 -4.31 -11.44 1.44
N LEU A 266 -5.20 -11.85 2.34
CA LEU A 266 -6.36 -11.04 2.76
C LEU A 266 -5.94 -9.70 3.38
N SER A 267 -4.75 -9.62 3.98
CA SER A 267 -4.23 -8.43 4.66
C SER A 267 -3.35 -7.56 3.76
N ILE A 268 -3.12 -7.93 2.49
CA ILE A 268 -2.22 -7.20 1.57
C ILE A 268 -2.69 -5.76 1.33
N THR A 269 -3.97 -5.54 1.05
CA THR A 269 -4.48 -4.18 0.77
C THR A 269 -4.38 -3.27 1.99
N GLU A 270 -4.59 -3.82 3.18
CA GLU A 270 -4.48 -3.06 4.43
C GLU A 270 -3.01 -2.73 4.74
N ALA A 271 -2.07 -3.67 4.53
CA ALA A 271 -0.63 -3.40 4.61
C ALA A 271 -0.22 -2.27 3.66
N SER A 272 -0.68 -2.34 2.41
CA SER A 272 -0.41 -1.33 1.38
C SER A 272 -0.90 0.06 1.79
N ARG A 273 -2.12 0.17 2.31
CA ARG A 273 -2.69 1.45 2.81
C ARG A 273 -1.95 1.97 4.03
N LEU A 274 -1.62 1.11 4.99
CA LEU A 274 -0.87 1.50 6.19
C LEU A 274 0.49 2.11 5.81
N VAL A 275 1.21 1.46 4.90
CA VAL A 275 2.51 1.92 4.41
C VAL A 275 2.37 3.18 3.55
N GLU A 276 1.36 3.28 2.68
CA GLU A 276 1.06 4.50 1.91
C GLU A 276 0.83 5.72 2.82
N VAL A 277 0.05 5.55 3.90
CA VAL A 277 -0.23 6.61 4.89
C VAL A 277 1.03 7.03 5.63
N PHE A 278 1.78 6.09 6.22
CA PHE A 278 2.97 6.42 7.03
C PHE A 278 4.18 6.87 6.20
N SER A 279 4.32 6.37 4.97
CA SER A 279 5.42 6.81 4.10
C SER A 279 5.11 8.13 3.38
N GLY A 280 3.83 8.52 3.31
CA GLY A 280 3.38 9.64 2.47
C GLY A 280 3.55 9.39 0.97
N LYS A 281 3.84 8.15 0.55
CA LYS A 281 4.03 7.76 -0.86
C LYS A 281 2.77 7.13 -1.40
N ARG A 282 2.06 7.89 -2.23
CA ARG A 282 0.89 7.37 -2.96
C ARG A 282 1.28 6.28 -3.94
N ILE A 283 0.47 5.24 -4.03
CA ILE A 283 0.59 4.22 -5.09
C ILE A 283 -0.14 4.67 -6.36
N SER A 284 0.24 4.12 -7.51
CA SER A 284 -0.52 4.37 -8.74
C SER A 284 -1.86 3.63 -8.72
N ALA A 285 -2.90 4.23 -9.29
CA ALA A 285 -4.23 3.63 -9.34
C ALA A 285 -4.25 2.28 -10.09
N ASN A 286 -3.34 2.10 -11.05
CA ASN A 286 -3.17 0.86 -11.80
C ASN A 286 -2.12 -0.11 -11.20
N ARG A 287 -1.62 0.14 -9.99
CA ARG A 287 -0.60 -0.72 -9.35
C ARG A 287 -1.14 -2.14 -9.16
N PRO A 288 -0.43 -3.20 -9.61
CA PRO A 288 -0.91 -4.57 -9.48
C PRO A 288 -1.39 -4.92 -8.08
N ILE A 289 -2.52 -5.63 -7.98
CA ILE A 289 -3.17 -6.11 -6.74
C ILE A 289 -3.80 -5.00 -5.88
N VAL A 290 -3.06 -3.94 -5.57
CA VAL A 290 -3.47 -2.96 -4.55
C VAL A 290 -3.99 -1.64 -5.12
N GLY A 291 -3.74 -1.34 -6.40
CA GLY A 291 -4.18 -0.12 -7.06
C GLY A 291 -5.71 0.00 -7.15
N GLU A 292 -6.24 1.21 -7.07
CA GLU A 292 -7.69 1.48 -7.10
C GLU A 292 -8.39 0.85 -8.32
N ASP A 293 -7.76 0.86 -9.49
CA ASP A 293 -8.35 0.48 -10.77
C ASP A 293 -8.31 -1.03 -11.07
N VAL A 294 -7.44 -1.80 -10.39
CA VAL A 294 -7.08 -3.17 -10.84
C VAL A 294 -8.21 -4.20 -10.78
N PHE A 295 -9.29 -3.91 -10.05
CA PHE A 295 -10.49 -4.76 -9.97
C PHE A 295 -11.73 -4.14 -10.61
N THR A 296 -11.55 -3.05 -11.36
CA THR A 296 -12.64 -2.31 -11.98
C THR A 296 -12.73 -2.63 -13.47
N GLN A 297 -13.85 -3.20 -13.90
CA GLN A 297 -14.14 -3.40 -15.32
C GLN A 297 -14.81 -2.16 -15.90
N THR A 298 -14.20 -1.59 -16.94
CA THR A 298 -14.69 -0.36 -17.60
C THR A 298 -15.51 -0.63 -18.85
N ALA A 299 -15.15 -1.64 -19.65
CA ALA A 299 -15.83 -1.95 -20.90
C ALA A 299 -17.06 -2.83 -20.67
N GLY A 300 -18.24 -2.37 -21.08
CA GLY A 300 -19.51 -3.13 -20.97
C GLY A 300 -19.47 -4.53 -21.63
N VAL A 301 -18.63 -4.73 -22.65
CA VAL A 301 -18.41 -6.04 -23.28
C VAL A 301 -17.75 -7.06 -22.33
N HIS A 302 -16.88 -6.62 -21.43
CA HIS A 302 -16.24 -7.50 -20.45
C HIS A 302 -17.23 -7.91 -19.36
N ALA A 303 -18.03 -6.96 -18.86
CA ALA A 303 -19.08 -7.23 -17.88
C ALA A 303 -20.17 -8.18 -18.42
N ASP A 304 -20.58 -8.00 -19.68
CA ASP A 304 -21.52 -8.92 -20.36
C ASP A 304 -20.91 -10.32 -20.56
N GLY A 305 -19.63 -10.40 -20.95
CA GLY A 305 -18.91 -11.67 -21.08
C GLY A 305 -18.77 -12.43 -19.77
N ASP A 306 -18.53 -11.73 -18.66
CA ASP A 306 -18.51 -12.35 -17.33
C ASP A 306 -19.88 -12.88 -16.92
N LYS A 307 -20.95 -12.14 -17.20
CA LYS A 307 -22.32 -12.59 -16.92
C LYS A 307 -22.70 -13.85 -17.73
N LYS A 308 -22.17 -13.98 -18.96
CA LYS A 308 -22.51 -15.06 -19.90
C LYS A 308 -21.65 -16.32 -19.75
N GLY A 309 -20.66 -16.32 -18.86
CA GLY A 309 -19.82 -17.51 -18.68
C GLY A 309 -18.51 -17.27 -17.95
N ASN A 310 -18.38 -16.17 -17.20
CA ASN A 310 -17.16 -15.82 -16.46
C ASN A 310 -15.93 -15.68 -17.38
N LEU A 311 -16.14 -15.21 -18.62
CA LEU A 311 -15.15 -15.26 -19.71
C LEU A 311 -13.92 -14.38 -19.47
N TYR A 312 -14.05 -13.32 -18.67
CA TYR A 312 -12.98 -12.39 -18.31
C TYR A 312 -12.60 -12.52 -16.83
N ALA A 313 -12.95 -13.65 -16.20
CA ALA A 313 -12.61 -13.91 -14.82
C ALA A 313 -11.13 -14.22 -14.65
N ASN A 314 -10.54 -13.56 -13.66
CA ASN A 314 -9.16 -13.77 -13.25
C ASN A 314 -9.14 -14.47 -11.87
N PRO A 315 -8.24 -15.45 -11.64
CA PRO A 315 -7.97 -15.97 -10.30
C PRO A 315 -7.61 -14.89 -9.26
N ILE A 316 -7.11 -13.74 -9.72
CA ILE A 316 -6.90 -12.55 -8.91
C ILE A 316 -8.26 -11.88 -8.65
N LEU A 317 -8.93 -12.34 -7.60
CA LEU A 317 -10.21 -11.80 -7.12
C LEU A 317 -9.98 -10.73 -6.04
N PRO A 318 -10.76 -9.62 -5.99
CA PRO A 318 -10.57 -8.61 -4.97
C PRO A 318 -10.76 -9.16 -3.54
N GLU A 319 -11.69 -10.09 -3.35
CA GLU A 319 -11.98 -10.69 -2.04
C GLU A 319 -10.78 -11.43 -1.47
N ARG A 320 -9.92 -11.99 -2.33
CA ARG A 320 -8.65 -12.65 -1.94
C ARG A 320 -7.68 -11.69 -1.27
N PHE A 321 -7.79 -10.39 -1.57
CA PHE A 321 -6.89 -9.34 -1.07
C PHE A 321 -7.59 -8.37 -0.11
N GLY A 322 -8.71 -8.77 0.50
CA GLY A 322 -9.46 -7.93 1.43
C GLY A 322 -10.21 -6.77 0.77
N ARG A 323 -10.51 -6.87 -0.54
CA ARG A 323 -11.24 -5.86 -1.31
C ARG A 323 -12.61 -6.38 -1.74
N LYS A 324 -13.43 -5.47 -2.26
CA LYS A 324 -14.73 -5.77 -2.90
C LYS A 324 -14.65 -5.46 -4.38
N ARG A 325 -15.37 -6.20 -5.22
CA ARG A 325 -15.56 -5.86 -6.65
C ARG A 325 -16.25 -4.51 -6.81
N SER A 326 -15.74 -3.67 -7.71
CA SER A 326 -16.37 -2.42 -8.17
C SER A 326 -16.54 -2.45 -9.68
N TYR A 327 -17.64 -1.88 -10.19
CA TYR A 327 -17.89 -1.78 -11.62
C TYR A 327 -17.90 -0.31 -12.01
N ALA A 328 -17.16 0.08 -13.06
CA ALA A 328 -17.06 1.48 -13.43
C ALA A 328 -18.40 2.06 -13.87
N LEU A 329 -18.61 3.32 -13.51
CA LEU A 329 -19.74 4.13 -13.91
C LEU A 329 -19.21 5.33 -14.70
N GLY A 330 -19.50 5.36 -16.00
CA GLY A 330 -19.04 6.41 -16.89
C GLY A 330 -19.39 6.09 -18.34
N LYS A 331 -18.73 6.76 -19.28
CA LYS A 331 -19.02 6.67 -20.73
C LYS A 331 -19.05 5.24 -21.29
N LEU A 332 -18.21 4.35 -20.75
CA LEU A 332 -18.09 2.96 -21.22
C LEU A 332 -18.99 1.98 -20.45
N ALA A 333 -19.77 2.46 -19.48
CA ALA A 333 -20.66 1.63 -18.70
C ALA A 333 -21.71 0.97 -19.61
N GLY A 334 -22.00 -0.29 -19.33
CA GLY A 334 -23.12 -1.01 -19.93
C GLY A 334 -24.26 -1.22 -18.93
N LYS A 335 -25.39 -1.72 -19.43
CA LYS A 335 -26.56 -2.09 -18.61
C LYS A 335 -26.19 -3.04 -17.45
N ALA A 336 -25.24 -3.95 -17.69
CA ALA A 336 -24.72 -4.87 -16.67
C ALA A 336 -23.98 -4.15 -15.54
N SER A 337 -23.09 -3.19 -15.85
CA SER A 337 -22.37 -2.41 -14.81
C SER A 337 -23.31 -1.60 -13.93
N ILE A 338 -24.34 -0.96 -14.52
CA ILE A 338 -25.34 -0.23 -13.73
C ILE A 338 -26.10 -1.20 -12.83
N SER A 339 -26.58 -2.31 -13.39
CA SER A 339 -27.34 -3.32 -12.64
C SER A 339 -26.58 -3.88 -11.45
N GLU A 340 -25.28 -4.14 -11.59
CA GLU A 340 -24.50 -4.74 -10.52
C GLU A 340 -24.17 -3.72 -9.41
N ASN A 341 -23.84 -2.47 -9.75
CA ASN A 341 -23.67 -1.41 -8.74
C ASN A 341 -24.98 -1.13 -7.98
N VAL A 342 -26.11 -1.07 -8.68
CA VAL A 342 -27.44 -0.89 -8.05
C VAL A 342 -27.77 -2.06 -7.11
N LYS A 343 -27.43 -3.28 -7.51
CA LYS A 343 -27.60 -4.48 -6.67
C LYS A 343 -26.70 -4.46 -5.44
N GLN A 344 -25.45 -3.98 -5.57
CA GLN A 344 -24.55 -3.79 -4.42
C GLN A 344 -25.09 -2.76 -3.41
N LEU A 345 -25.90 -1.81 -3.86
CA LEU A 345 -26.63 -0.86 -3.00
C LEU A 345 -27.93 -1.45 -2.41
N GLY A 346 -28.26 -2.70 -2.71
CA GLY A 346 -29.49 -3.36 -2.24
C GLY A 346 -30.75 -2.93 -3.00
N MET A 347 -30.62 -2.32 -4.17
CA MET A 347 -31.74 -1.82 -4.96
C MET A 347 -32.09 -2.77 -6.13
N VAL A 348 -33.36 -2.74 -6.54
CA VAL A 348 -33.84 -3.39 -7.77
C VAL A 348 -34.57 -2.35 -8.60
N LEU A 349 -34.10 -2.12 -9.83
CA LEU A 349 -34.72 -1.17 -10.76
C LEU A 349 -35.42 -1.92 -11.90
N SER A 350 -36.50 -1.34 -12.41
CA SER A 350 -37.10 -1.81 -13.67
C SER A 350 -36.16 -1.54 -14.84
N ASP A 351 -36.26 -2.35 -15.90
CA ASP A 351 -35.43 -2.20 -17.10
C ASP A 351 -35.52 -0.79 -17.72
N VAL A 352 -36.69 -0.17 -17.63
CA VAL A 352 -36.95 1.20 -18.14
C VAL A 352 -36.17 2.24 -17.33
N VAL A 353 -36.18 2.16 -16.00
CA VAL A 353 -35.43 3.09 -15.15
C VAL A 353 -33.94 2.86 -15.31
N LEU A 354 -33.51 1.60 -15.35
CA LEU A 354 -32.11 1.22 -15.47
C LEU A 354 -31.50 1.72 -16.79
N GLN A 355 -32.27 1.73 -17.88
CA GLN A 355 -31.85 2.31 -19.16
C GLN A 355 -31.66 3.84 -19.07
N LYS A 356 -32.57 4.56 -18.41
CA LYS A 356 -32.40 6.02 -18.24
C LYS A 356 -31.22 6.37 -17.34
N VAL A 357 -30.98 5.59 -16.28
CA VAL A 357 -29.79 5.74 -15.42
C VAL A 357 -28.54 5.55 -16.25
N LEU A 358 -28.49 4.50 -17.09
CA LEU A 358 -27.36 4.26 -17.98
C LEU A 358 -27.09 5.45 -18.90
N GLU A 359 -28.12 5.97 -19.56
CA GLU A 359 -28.01 7.16 -20.44
C GLU A 359 -27.44 8.35 -19.66
N ARG A 360 -27.95 8.62 -18.46
CA ARG A 360 -27.48 9.72 -17.62
C ARG A 360 -26.03 9.54 -17.16
N VAL A 361 -25.63 8.32 -16.81
CA VAL A 361 -24.24 7.99 -16.45
C VAL A 361 -23.31 8.17 -17.64
N ILE A 362 -23.74 7.79 -18.85
CA ILE A 362 -22.96 8.00 -20.08
C ILE A 362 -22.81 9.50 -20.36
N GLU A 363 -23.89 10.29 -20.27
CA GLU A 363 -23.85 11.75 -20.44
C GLU A 363 -22.88 12.43 -19.47
N LEU A 364 -22.91 12.05 -18.19
CA LEU A 364 -21.99 12.58 -17.18
C LEU A 364 -20.54 12.17 -17.50
N GLY A 365 -20.33 10.93 -17.92
CA GLY A 365 -19.02 10.45 -18.37
C GLY A 365 -18.48 11.17 -19.60
N ASP A 366 -19.34 11.51 -20.57
CA ASP A 366 -18.98 12.31 -21.75
C ASP A 366 -18.53 13.73 -21.39
N GLN A 367 -18.99 14.24 -20.25
CA GLN A 367 -18.57 15.54 -19.68
C GLN A 367 -17.30 15.44 -18.81
N ASN A 368 -16.61 14.29 -18.81
CA ASN A 368 -15.49 13.97 -17.91
C ASN A 368 -15.85 14.09 -16.42
N LYS A 369 -17.13 13.92 -16.06
CA LYS A 369 -17.53 13.83 -14.64
C LYS A 369 -17.36 12.40 -14.16
N LEU A 370 -16.68 12.24 -13.03
CA LEU A 370 -16.61 10.96 -12.34
C LEU A 370 -18.00 10.66 -11.76
N VAL A 371 -18.49 9.44 -12.00
CA VAL A 371 -19.70 8.93 -11.36
C VAL A 371 -19.27 7.80 -10.43
N THR A 372 -19.63 7.87 -9.15
CA THR A 372 -19.36 6.81 -8.19
C THR A 372 -20.63 6.00 -7.91
N PRO A 373 -20.53 4.78 -7.34
CA PRO A 373 -21.70 4.01 -6.93
C PRO A 373 -22.63 4.80 -6.01
N GLU A 374 -22.07 5.68 -5.18
CA GLU A 374 -22.81 6.56 -4.27
C GLU A 374 -23.56 7.69 -4.98
N ASP A 375 -23.22 8.03 -6.24
CA ASP A 375 -23.99 8.98 -7.05
C ASP A 375 -25.22 8.33 -7.70
N LEU A 376 -25.24 7.00 -7.87
CA LEU A 376 -26.34 6.29 -8.54
C LEU A 376 -27.72 6.58 -7.92
N PRO A 377 -27.91 6.61 -6.59
CA PRO A 377 -29.20 6.90 -6.00
C PRO A 377 -29.75 8.28 -6.44
N PHE A 378 -28.88 9.30 -6.57
CA PHE A 378 -29.27 10.63 -7.05
C PHE A 378 -29.62 10.61 -8.54
N ILE A 379 -28.82 9.91 -9.35
CA ILE A 379 -29.08 9.75 -10.78
C ILE A 379 -30.41 9.01 -11.00
N ILE A 380 -30.68 7.96 -10.22
CA ILE A 380 -31.94 7.21 -10.26
C ILE A 380 -33.13 8.12 -9.93
N ALA A 381 -33.02 8.96 -8.90
CA ALA A 381 -34.06 9.91 -8.53
C ALA A 381 -34.36 10.90 -9.67
N ASP A 382 -33.31 11.50 -10.24
CA ASP A 382 -33.37 12.44 -11.37
C ASP A 382 -34.13 11.84 -12.56
N VAL A 383 -33.74 10.64 -12.99
CA VAL A 383 -34.32 10.01 -14.20
C VAL A 383 -35.68 9.34 -14.00
N SER A 384 -36.02 9.00 -12.76
CA SER A 384 -37.31 8.35 -12.43
C SER A 384 -38.47 9.35 -12.34
N GLY A 385 -38.21 10.66 -12.51
CA GLY A 385 -39.23 11.70 -12.36
C GLY A 385 -39.74 11.85 -10.92
N ARG A 386 -39.13 11.13 -9.96
CA ARG A 386 -39.14 11.48 -8.56
C ARG A 386 -38.06 12.54 -8.39
N THR A 387 -38.33 13.76 -8.84
CA THR A 387 -37.82 14.91 -8.09
C THR A 387 -38.45 14.78 -6.71
N GLY A 388 -37.83 13.99 -5.83
CA GLY A 388 -38.00 14.24 -4.41
C GLY A 388 -37.60 15.68 -4.26
N GLU A 389 -38.54 16.54 -3.88
CA GLU A 389 -38.19 17.86 -3.38
C GLU A 389 -37.01 17.64 -2.42
N LYS A 390 -35.89 18.34 -2.66
CA LYS A 390 -34.77 18.31 -1.72
C LYS A 390 -35.37 18.59 -0.35
N VAL A 391 -35.30 17.62 0.57
CA VAL A 391 -35.91 17.81 1.90
C VAL A 391 -35.19 18.94 2.61
N ILE A 392 -33.90 19.06 2.32
CA ILE A 392 -33.02 20.11 2.78
C ILE A 392 -32.23 20.69 1.61
N GLU A 393 -32.21 22.01 1.51
CA GLU A 393 -31.43 22.73 0.50
C GLU A 393 -30.66 23.88 1.17
N ILE A 394 -29.38 24.02 0.83
CA ILE A 394 -28.55 25.13 1.25
C ILE A 394 -28.76 26.27 0.25
N LYS A 395 -29.65 27.21 0.61
CA LYS A 395 -30.01 28.37 -0.24
C LYS A 395 -28.87 29.35 -0.39
N ALA A 396 -28.15 29.59 0.70
CA ALA A 396 -27.01 30.49 0.71
C ALA A 396 -25.94 29.98 1.69
N CYS A 397 -24.69 30.16 1.31
CA CYS A 397 -23.55 29.88 2.16
C CYS A 397 -22.48 30.93 1.88
N ASN A 398 -22.15 31.73 2.89
CA ASN A 398 -21.04 32.66 2.86
C ASN A 398 -19.99 32.16 3.85
N ILE A 399 -18.80 31.86 3.35
CA ILE A 399 -17.67 31.41 4.15
C ILE A 399 -16.56 32.42 3.99
N HIS A 400 -16.03 32.88 5.13
CA HIS A 400 -14.93 33.82 5.18
C HIS A 400 -13.77 33.22 5.96
N SER A 401 -12.59 33.19 5.35
CA SER A 401 -11.36 32.65 5.94
C SER A 401 -10.14 33.42 5.41
N GLY A 402 -9.11 33.57 6.24
CA GLY A 402 -7.90 34.30 5.87
C GLY A 402 -6.81 34.22 6.94
N ILE A 403 -5.63 34.73 6.61
CA ILE A 403 -4.48 34.74 7.53
C ILE A 403 -4.72 35.77 8.65
N GLY A 404 -4.64 35.34 9.91
CA GLY A 404 -4.79 36.22 11.07
C GLY A 404 -6.23 36.60 11.43
N ILE A 405 -7.22 36.00 10.77
CA ILE A 405 -8.64 36.17 11.09
C ILE A 405 -9.24 34.83 11.48
N ARG A 406 -10.23 34.85 12.39
CA ARG A 406 -10.98 33.64 12.76
C ARG A 406 -11.97 33.29 11.65
N PRO A 407 -11.90 32.09 11.05
CA PRO A 407 -12.86 31.68 10.03
C PRO A 407 -14.29 31.67 10.56
N HIS A 408 -15.23 32.12 9.73
CA HIS A 408 -16.66 32.07 10.03
C HIS A 408 -17.49 31.72 8.80
N ALA A 409 -18.67 31.16 9.03
CA ALA A 409 -19.63 30.82 8.00
C ALA A 409 -21.03 31.26 8.40
N GLN A 410 -21.73 31.90 7.46
CA GLN A 410 -23.15 32.21 7.54
C GLN A 410 -23.89 31.33 6.53
N ILE A 411 -24.93 30.65 6.98
CA ILE A 411 -25.71 29.72 6.15
C ILE A 411 -27.18 30.08 6.18
N GLU A 412 -27.86 29.82 5.07
CA GLU A 412 -29.31 29.78 4.94
C GLU A 412 -29.71 28.43 4.37
N ILE A 413 -30.55 27.71 5.13
CA ILE A 413 -31.01 26.37 4.81
C ILE A 413 -32.54 26.39 4.74
N GLU A 414 -33.10 25.85 3.67
CA GLU A 414 -34.50 25.50 3.59
C GLU A 414 -34.68 24.02 3.97
N TYR A 415 -35.49 23.74 4.98
CA TYR A 415 -35.85 22.38 5.38
C TYR A 415 -37.37 22.26 5.52
N GLN A 416 -38.00 21.34 4.78
CA GLN A 416 -39.45 21.14 4.74
C GLN A 416 -40.24 22.46 4.51
N GLY A 417 -39.75 23.32 3.62
CA GLY A 417 -40.36 24.61 3.28
C GLY A 417 -40.19 25.72 4.34
N LYS A 418 -39.36 25.51 5.38
CA LYS A 418 -39.00 26.53 6.36
C LYS A 418 -37.54 26.94 6.21
N LEU A 419 -37.30 28.25 6.25
CA LEU A 419 -35.96 28.83 6.20
C LEU A 419 -35.34 28.93 7.60
N TYR A 420 -34.08 28.53 7.69
CA TYR A 420 -33.25 28.60 8.88
C TYR A 420 -31.95 29.33 8.53
N GLN A 421 -31.58 30.31 9.34
CA GLN A 421 -30.33 31.04 9.20
C GLN A 421 -29.47 30.84 10.44
N GLU A 422 -28.16 30.71 10.24
CA GLU A 422 -27.22 30.57 11.35
C GLU A 422 -25.82 31.07 10.98
N ILE A 423 -25.06 31.46 12.01
CA ILE A 423 -23.65 31.83 11.88
C ILE A 423 -22.81 31.08 12.91
N SER A 424 -21.62 30.66 12.49
CA SER A 424 -20.64 30.08 13.41
C SER A 424 -19.21 30.35 13.00
N GLU A 425 -18.33 30.26 13.97
CA GLU A 425 -16.88 30.26 13.79
C GLU A 425 -16.35 28.82 13.79
N GLY A 426 -15.13 28.64 13.32
CA GLY A 426 -14.43 27.34 13.30
C GLY A 426 -12.93 27.50 13.05
N ASP A 427 -12.20 26.39 13.05
CA ASP A 427 -10.75 26.36 12.83
C ASP A 427 -10.39 26.52 11.34
N GLY A 428 -11.36 26.29 10.45
CA GLY A 428 -11.27 26.52 9.01
C GLY A 428 -12.63 26.91 8.42
N GLY A 429 -12.67 27.32 7.16
CA GLY A 429 -13.92 27.75 6.50
C GLY A 429 -14.99 26.64 6.46
N TYR A 430 -14.58 25.40 6.15
CA TYR A 430 -15.48 24.25 6.16
C TYR A 430 -15.90 23.84 7.58
N ASP A 431 -15.01 23.94 8.56
CA ASP A 431 -15.34 23.68 9.97
C ASP A 431 -16.36 24.68 10.50
N ALA A 432 -16.20 25.97 10.20
CA ALA A 432 -17.17 27.01 10.54
C ALA A 432 -18.55 26.73 9.92
N PHE A 433 -18.58 26.27 8.66
CA PHE A 433 -19.79 25.82 8.00
C PHE A 433 -20.44 24.63 8.72
N MET A 434 -19.66 23.61 9.08
CA MET A 434 -20.16 22.43 9.81
C MET A 434 -20.69 22.78 11.20
N ASN A 435 -20.04 23.72 11.91
CA ASN A 435 -20.51 24.21 13.21
C ASN A 435 -21.85 24.96 13.08
N ALA A 436 -21.99 25.82 12.07
CA ALA A 436 -23.25 26.51 11.78
C ALA A 436 -24.35 25.51 11.39
N LEU A 437 -24.02 24.54 10.53
CA LEU A 437 -24.93 23.49 10.10
C LEU A 437 -25.39 22.64 11.30
N THR A 438 -24.48 22.24 12.17
CA THR A 438 -24.78 21.47 13.39
C THR A 438 -25.78 22.18 14.30
N LYS A 439 -25.66 23.50 14.46
CA LYS A 439 -26.62 24.30 15.22
C LYS A 439 -28.02 24.26 14.58
N VAL A 440 -28.10 24.38 13.26
CA VAL A 440 -29.38 24.30 12.52
C VAL A 440 -29.97 22.89 12.64
N THR A 441 -29.20 21.86 12.34
CA THR A 441 -29.67 20.46 12.36
C THR A 441 -30.12 20.02 13.74
N ASN A 442 -29.44 20.47 14.81
CA ASN A 442 -29.88 20.22 16.19
C ASN A 442 -31.26 20.82 16.50
N ARG A 443 -31.61 21.99 15.93
CA ARG A 443 -32.94 22.60 16.11
C ARG A 443 -34.05 21.83 15.40
N VAL A 444 -33.72 21.14 14.31
CA VAL A 444 -34.68 20.35 13.52
C VAL A 444 -34.59 18.84 13.78
N GLY A 445 -33.80 18.43 14.79
CA GLY A 445 -33.69 17.04 15.23
C GLY A 445 -32.94 16.11 14.27
N ILE A 446 -32.04 16.67 13.44
CA ILE A 446 -31.23 15.91 12.48
C ILE A 446 -29.84 15.68 13.09
N SER A 447 -29.45 14.41 13.19
CA SER A 447 -28.08 14.05 13.58
C SER A 447 -27.18 13.99 12.35
N ILE A 448 -26.06 14.70 12.39
CA ILE A 448 -25.08 14.72 11.29
C ILE A 448 -24.13 13.52 11.45
N PRO A 449 -23.99 12.66 10.43
CA PRO A 449 -22.97 11.62 10.35
C PRO A 449 -21.56 12.14 10.64
N LYS A 450 -20.76 11.34 11.35
CA LYS A 450 -19.36 11.69 11.62
C LYS A 450 -18.54 11.69 10.33
N LEU A 451 -17.81 12.78 10.07
CA LEU A 451 -16.82 12.85 8.99
C LEU A 451 -15.62 11.96 9.36
N ILE A 452 -15.25 11.06 8.45
CA ILE A 452 -14.13 10.12 8.60
C ILE A 452 -12.95 10.51 7.72
N ASP A 453 -13.21 10.94 6.49
CA ASP A 453 -12.17 11.30 5.53
C ASP A 453 -12.65 12.44 4.62
N TYR A 454 -11.72 13.27 4.16
CA TYR A 454 -11.96 14.45 3.35
C TYR A 454 -10.84 14.58 2.30
N GLU A 455 -11.17 14.32 1.05
CA GLU A 455 -10.24 14.37 -0.07
C GLU A 455 -10.64 15.48 -1.04
N VAL A 456 -9.67 16.30 -1.44
CA VAL A 456 -9.81 17.31 -2.49
C VAL A 456 -8.94 16.91 -3.66
N ARG A 457 -9.55 16.76 -4.83
CA ARG A 457 -8.87 16.43 -6.08
C ARG A 457 -9.04 17.58 -7.07
N ILE A 458 -7.91 18.06 -7.57
CA ILE A 458 -7.86 19.04 -8.65
C ILE A 458 -7.37 18.31 -9.90
N PRO A 459 -8.07 18.42 -11.04
CA PRO A 459 -7.64 17.83 -12.30
C PRO A 459 -6.23 18.32 -12.70
N PRO A 460 -5.36 17.44 -13.23
CA PRO A 460 -4.06 17.84 -13.73
C PRO A 460 -4.21 18.83 -14.91
N GLY A 461 -3.34 19.84 -14.99
CA GLY A 461 -3.39 20.86 -16.04
C GLY A 461 -3.08 22.28 -15.58
N GLY A 462 -2.94 22.51 -14.27
CA GLY A 462 -2.35 23.75 -13.72
C GLY A 462 -3.19 25.02 -13.91
N LYS A 463 -4.48 24.89 -14.24
CA LYS A 463 -5.39 26.04 -14.35
C LYS A 463 -5.91 26.44 -12.97
N THR A 464 -5.83 27.74 -12.66
CA THR A 464 -6.24 28.28 -11.36
C THR A 464 -7.76 28.33 -11.16
N ASP A 465 -8.54 28.12 -12.22
CA ASP A 465 -9.99 28.09 -12.26
C ASP A 465 -10.55 26.68 -12.53
N ALA A 466 -9.72 25.65 -12.40
CA ALA A 466 -10.13 24.26 -12.60
C ALA A 466 -11.25 23.88 -11.62
N LEU A 467 -12.19 23.05 -12.09
CA LEU A 467 -13.16 22.42 -11.21
C LEU A 467 -12.45 21.58 -10.15
N VAL A 468 -12.87 21.72 -8.91
CA VAL A 468 -12.39 20.95 -7.78
C VAL A 468 -13.42 19.88 -7.45
N GLU A 469 -12.97 18.64 -7.27
CA GLU A 469 -13.75 17.54 -6.74
C GLU A 469 -13.46 17.40 -5.25
N THR A 470 -14.47 17.56 -4.40
CA THR A 470 -14.35 17.28 -2.96
C THR A 470 -15.15 16.03 -2.63
N ARG A 471 -14.48 15.02 -2.07
CA ARG A 471 -15.06 13.75 -1.66
C ARG A 471 -14.98 13.61 -0.15
N ILE A 472 -16.11 13.31 0.49
CA ILE A 472 -16.20 13.20 1.94
C ILE A 472 -16.73 11.81 2.30
N THR A 473 -16.03 11.12 3.19
CA THR A 473 -16.44 9.82 3.75
C THR A 473 -17.08 10.03 5.11
N TRP A 474 -18.26 9.45 5.32
CA TRP A 474 -19.07 9.59 6.52
C TRP A 474 -19.33 8.24 7.17
N ASN A 475 -19.49 8.19 8.50
CA ASN A 475 -19.95 7.01 9.22
C ASN A 475 -21.47 7.10 9.48
N LYS A 476 -22.25 6.08 9.07
CA LYS A 476 -23.70 6.03 9.28
C LYS A 476 -24.12 5.97 10.75
N SER A 477 -23.27 5.46 11.63
CA SER A 477 -23.56 5.40 13.08
C SER A 477 -23.03 6.66 13.77
N ALA A 478 -23.89 7.34 14.53
CA ALA A 478 -23.50 8.48 15.36
C ALA A 478 -22.55 8.07 16.51
N ASP A 479 -22.56 6.80 16.92
CA ASP A 479 -21.90 6.30 18.14
C ASP A 479 -20.51 5.65 17.94
N GLY A 480 -19.86 5.82 16.79
CA GLY A 480 -18.42 5.53 16.66
C GLY A 480 -17.97 4.06 16.62
N ASP A 481 -18.88 3.08 16.73
CA ASP A 481 -18.58 1.69 16.37
C ASP A 481 -18.44 1.51 14.85
N GLU A 482 -17.89 0.36 14.41
CA GLU A 482 -17.62 -0.08 13.02
C GLU A 482 -18.88 -0.09 12.12
N GLY A 483 -19.48 1.08 11.92
CA GLY A 483 -20.66 1.30 11.12
C GLY A 483 -20.33 1.35 9.64
N GLN A 484 -21.33 1.01 8.82
CA GLN A 484 -21.27 1.22 7.37
C GLN A 484 -20.87 2.67 7.07
N THR A 485 -19.81 2.87 6.29
CA THR A 485 -19.45 4.17 5.76
C THR A 485 -20.16 4.43 4.43
N PHE A 486 -20.32 5.70 4.08
CA PHE A 486 -20.76 6.12 2.76
C PHE A 486 -20.01 7.38 2.34
N LYS A 487 -19.95 7.64 1.03
CA LYS A 487 -19.22 8.79 0.48
C LYS A 487 -20.18 9.73 -0.22
N THR A 488 -19.87 11.02 -0.16
CA THR A 488 -20.52 12.03 -0.99
C THR A 488 -19.48 12.87 -1.71
N MET A 489 -19.88 13.45 -2.84
CA MET A 489 -18.98 14.20 -3.70
C MET A 489 -19.63 15.49 -4.18
N GLY A 490 -18.89 16.60 -4.16
CA GLY A 490 -19.30 17.86 -4.74
C GLY A 490 -18.25 18.36 -5.73
N VAL A 491 -18.69 19.15 -6.69
CA VAL A 491 -17.85 19.64 -7.78
C VAL A 491 -18.09 21.13 -7.99
N HIS A 492 -17.07 21.93 -7.73
CA HIS A 492 -17.15 23.38 -7.84
C HIS A 492 -15.76 23.98 -8.09
N PRO A 493 -15.61 25.14 -8.75
CA PRO A 493 -14.31 25.83 -8.86
C PRO A 493 -13.68 26.20 -7.50
N ASP A 494 -14.51 26.37 -6.47
CA ASP A 494 -14.10 26.61 -5.08
C ASP A 494 -14.18 25.30 -4.28
N GLN A 495 -13.06 24.89 -3.70
CA GLN A 495 -12.93 23.64 -2.93
C GLN A 495 -13.87 23.56 -1.71
N THR A 496 -14.16 24.70 -1.08
CA THR A 496 -15.01 24.79 0.10
C THR A 496 -16.48 24.69 -0.30
N ILE A 497 -16.86 25.31 -1.41
CA ILE A 497 -18.21 25.18 -1.95
C ILE A 497 -18.46 23.77 -2.50
N ALA A 498 -17.45 23.14 -3.12
CA ALA A 498 -17.51 21.73 -3.49
C ALA A 498 -17.78 20.84 -2.26
N ALA A 499 -17.16 21.17 -1.12
CA ALA A 499 -17.44 20.49 0.14
C ALA A 499 -18.88 20.71 0.63
N VAL A 500 -19.38 21.95 0.59
CA VAL A 500 -20.77 22.28 0.97
C VAL A 500 -21.77 21.48 0.13
N GLN A 501 -21.53 21.34 -1.17
CA GLN A 501 -22.36 20.51 -2.05
C GLN A 501 -22.30 19.03 -1.67
N ALA A 502 -21.11 18.50 -1.34
CA ALA A 502 -20.96 17.13 -0.86
C ALA A 502 -21.74 16.91 0.45
N THR A 503 -21.77 17.90 1.34
CA THR A 503 -22.51 17.85 2.61
C THR A 503 -24.03 17.95 2.40
N GLU A 504 -24.52 18.80 1.48
CA GLU A 504 -25.94 18.85 1.13
C GLU A 504 -26.45 17.48 0.62
N LYS A 505 -25.65 16.82 -0.24
CA LYS A 505 -25.96 15.46 -0.71
C LYS A 505 -26.06 14.48 0.46
N MET A 506 -25.15 14.58 1.43
CA MET A 506 -25.16 13.74 2.62
C MET A 506 -26.44 13.94 3.43
N LEU A 507 -26.85 15.19 3.67
CA LEU A 507 -28.06 15.48 4.45
C LEU A 507 -29.31 14.92 3.77
N ASN A 508 -29.43 15.08 2.45
CA ASN A 508 -30.56 14.51 1.71
C ASN A 508 -30.54 12.96 1.73
N GLN A 509 -29.36 12.34 1.70
CA GLN A 509 -29.21 10.89 1.76
C GLN A 509 -29.65 10.29 3.11
N ILE A 510 -29.47 11.00 4.23
CA ILE A 510 -29.92 10.54 5.55
C ILE A 510 -31.40 10.87 5.83
N LEU A 511 -31.95 11.92 5.22
CA LEU A 511 -33.33 12.39 5.44
C LEU A 511 -34.35 11.69 4.55
N GLN A 512 -33.92 11.18 3.41
CA GLN A 512 -34.72 10.30 2.57
C GLN A 512 -34.10 8.89 2.56
N PRO A 513 -34.14 8.17 3.70
CA PRO A 513 -33.79 6.76 3.68
C PRO A 513 -34.77 6.04 2.75
N TRP A 514 -34.22 5.39 1.74
CA TRP A 514 -34.97 4.66 0.72
C TRP A 514 -36.03 3.76 1.37
N GLN A 515 -37.30 3.97 1.02
CA GLN A 515 -38.33 2.96 1.28
C GLN A 515 -38.00 1.76 0.39
N THR A 516 -37.61 0.66 1.04
CA THR A 516 -37.29 -0.66 0.48
C THR A 516 -38.34 -1.19 -0.47
#